data_AF-A0A0A9DVY3-F1
#
_entry.id   AF-A0A0A9DVY3-F1
#
_cell.length_a   1.000
_cell.length_b   1.000
_cell.length_c   1.000
_cell.angle_alpha   90.00
_cell.angle_beta   90.00
_cell.angle_gamma   90.00
#
_symmetry.space_group_name_H-M   'P 1'
#
loop_
_entity.id
_entity.type
_entity.pdbx_description
1 polymer ?
#
loop_
_entity_poly.entity_id
_entity_poly.type
_entity_poly.pdbx_seq_one_letter_code
_entity_poly.pdbx_strand_id
1 'polypeptide(L)' 'MRVILASNRGTVMELGITPIVTSGMVVQLLVGSKIIEVDNSVREDRALL' A
#
# COMPACT_ATOMS: atom_id res chain seq x y z
N MET A 1 -10.94 11.07 -7.24
CA MET A 1 -9.85 10.06 -7.26
C MET A 1 -8.49 10.65 -7.64
N ARG A 2 -8.33 11.30 -8.81
CA ARG A 2 -7.01 11.80 -9.27
C ARG A 2 -6.27 12.73 -8.31
N VAL A 3 -7.00 13.62 -7.62
CA VAL A 3 -6.44 14.53 -6.60
C VAL A 3 -5.89 13.76 -5.39
N ILE A 4 -6.61 12.73 -4.95
CA ILE A 4 -6.22 11.89 -3.81
C ILE A 4 -5.01 11.02 -4.16
N LEU A 5 -4.97 10.53 -5.41
CA LEU A 5 -3.93 9.64 -5.93
C LEU A 5 -2.75 10.39 -6.55
N ALA A 6 -2.76 11.72 -6.51
CA ALA A 6 -1.76 12.62 -7.11
C ALA A 6 -1.40 12.24 -8.57
N SER A 7 -2.41 11.97 -9.41
CA SER A 7 -2.19 11.41 -10.75
C SER A 7 -2.71 12.29 -11.90
N ASN A 8 -1.93 12.41 -12.99
CA ASN A 8 -2.24 13.27 -14.15
C ASN A 8 -2.21 12.50 -15.50
N ARG A 9 -3.31 12.50 -16.25
CA ARG A 9 -3.50 11.67 -17.46
C ARG A 9 -2.64 12.21 -18.60
N GLY A 10 -2.02 11.31 -19.38
CA GLY A 10 -1.14 11.72 -20.49
C GLY A 10 0.21 12.25 -20.02
N THR A 11 0.60 11.95 -18.77
CA THR A 11 1.93 12.25 -18.22
C THR A 11 2.55 10.97 -17.66
N VAL A 12 3.86 11.00 -17.40
CA VAL A 12 4.54 9.90 -16.69
C VAL A 12 3.93 9.68 -15.28
N MET A 13 3.24 10.68 -14.73
CA MET A 13 2.55 10.62 -13.43
C MET A 13 1.10 10.12 -13.55
N GLU A 14 0.74 9.42 -14.61
CA GLU A 14 -0.65 8.97 -14.81
C GLU A 14 -1.14 7.99 -13.74
N LEU A 15 -0.24 7.21 -13.16
CA LEU A 15 -0.51 6.31 -12.04
C LEU A 15 -0.39 7.00 -10.67
N GLY A 16 0.33 8.13 -10.58
CA GLY A 16 0.57 8.86 -9.33
C GLY A 16 1.12 7.96 -8.22
N ILE A 17 0.63 8.13 -6.99
CA ILE A 17 1.01 7.31 -5.83
C ILE A 17 0.15 6.04 -5.67
N THR A 18 -0.78 5.79 -6.60
CA THR A 18 -1.77 4.71 -6.51
C THR A 18 -1.16 3.33 -6.23
N PRO A 19 -0.06 2.90 -6.90
CA PRO A 19 0.51 1.58 -6.65
C PRO A 19 1.01 1.42 -5.20
N ILE A 20 1.62 2.47 -4.63
CA ILE A 20 2.18 2.44 -3.28
C ILE A 20 1.06 2.31 -2.24
N VAL A 21 0.04 3.16 -2.34
CA VAL A 21 -1.09 3.16 -1.40
C VAL A 21 -1.91 1.87 -1.52
N THR A 22 -2.15 1.39 -2.74
CA THR A 22 -2.93 0.17 -2.99
C THR A 22 -2.21 -1.07 -2.43
N SER A 23 -0.89 -1.20 -2.64
CA SER A 23 -0.12 -2.30 -2.07
C SER A 23 -0.18 -2.31 -0.54
N GLY A 24 -0.02 -1.15 0.12
CA GLY A 24 -0.14 -1.04 1.57
C GLY A 24 -1.54 -1.39 2.09
N MET A 25 -2.59 -0.89 1.43
CA MET A 25 -3.98 -1.20 1.80
C MET A 25 -4.29 -2.70 1.72
N VAL A 26 -3.78 -3.41 0.71
CA VAL A 26 -3.99 -4.86 0.58
C VAL A 26 -3.30 -5.60 1.72
N VAL A 27 -2.04 -5.28 2.03
CA VAL A 27 -1.31 -5.97 3.11
C VAL A 27 -1.96 -5.68 4.46
N GLN A 28 -2.30 -4.43 4.76
CA GLN A 28 -3.00 -4.06 6.00
C GLN A 28 -4.33 -4.79 6.15
N LEU A 29 -5.08 -5.00 5.06
CA LEU A 29 -6.32 -5.77 5.07
C LEU A 29 -6.09 -7.25 5.36
N LEU A 30 -5.07 -7.87 4.75
CA LEU A 30 -4.73 -9.28 4.98
C LEU A 30 -4.25 -9.53 6.42
N VAL A 31 -3.48 -8.60 6.97
CA VAL A 31 -3.02 -8.64 8.36
C VAL A 31 -4.18 -8.39 9.33
N GLY A 32 -5.02 -7.38 9.07
CA GLY A 32 -6.18 -7.07 9.89
C GLY A 32 -7.26 -8.16 9.89
N SER A 33 -7.39 -8.90 8.78
CA SER A 33 -8.29 -10.06 8.65
C SER A 33 -7.71 -11.36 9.20
N LYS A 34 -6.48 -11.34 9.74
CA LYS A 34 -5.77 -12.51 10.28
C LYS A 34 -5.54 -13.63 9.25
N ILE A 35 -5.54 -13.29 7.96
CA ILE A 35 -5.16 -14.22 6.89
C ILE A 35 -3.62 -14.36 6.86
N ILE A 36 -2.91 -13.28 7.19
CA ILE A 36 -1.46 -13.24 7.33
C ILE A 36 -1.14 -12.75 8.75
N GLU A 37 -0.31 -13.51 9.47
CA GLU A 37 0.25 -13.07 10.76
C GLU A 37 1.58 -12.34 10.52
N VAL A 38 1.74 -11.20 11.19
CA VAL A 38 2.95 -10.38 11.11
C VAL A 38 3.42 -10.12 12.53
N ASP A 39 4.66 -10.48 12.83
CA ASP A 39 5.26 -10.22 14.13
C ASP A 39 5.91 -8.82 14.14
N ASN A 40 5.27 -7.88 14.84
CA ASN A 40 5.77 -6.51 14.96
C ASN A 40 7.09 -6.38 15.75
N SER A 41 7.55 -7.47 16.38
CA SER A 41 8.85 -7.56 17.05
C SER A 41 10.00 -7.89 16.08
N VAL A 42 9.68 -8.51 14.93
CA VAL A 42 10.64 -8.81 13.87
C VAL A 42 10.75 -7.60 12.93
N ARG A 43 11.98 -7.17 12.66
CA ARG A 43 12.25 -5.94 11.89
C ARG A 43 11.82 -6.08 10.43
N GLU A 44 12.00 -7.28 9.89
CA GLU A 44 11.65 -7.68 8.54
C GLU A 44 10.13 -7.67 8.36
N ASP A 45 9.40 -8.23 9.31
CA ASP A 45 7.93 -8.27 9.34
C ASP A 45 7.33 -6.86 9.48
N ARG A 46 7.95 -6.01 10.30
CA ARG A 46 7.56 -4.60 10.42
C ARG A 46 7.74 -3.82 9.12
N ALA A 47 8.69 -4.20 8.27
CA ALA A 47 8.90 -3.55 6.97
C ALA A 47 7.83 -3.91 5.93
N LEU A 48 7.01 -4.94 6.19
CA LEU A 48 5.87 -5.31 5.36
C LEU A 48 4.62 -4.45 5.63
N LEU A 49 4.60 -3.68 6.73
CA LEU A 49 3.51 -2.79 7.14
C LEU A 49 3.83 -1.32 6.84
#